data_AF-A0A8B7MYL7-F1
#
_entry.id   AF-A0A8B7MYL7-F1
#
_cell.length_a   1.000
_cell.length_b   1.000
_cell.length_c   1.000
_cell.angle_alpha   90.00
_cell.angle_beta   90.00
_cell.angle_gamma   90.00
#
_symmetry.space_group_name_H-M   'P 1'
#
loop_
_entity.id
_entity.type
_entity.pdbx_description
1 polymer ?
#
loop_
_entity_poly.entity_id
_entity_poly.type
_entity_poly.pdbx_seq_one_letter_code
_entity_poly.pdbx_strand_id
1 'polypeptide(L)'
;MSEGPINDANGRTASAKTYSSVRKVMGSDAEYNNMDRDPNNLNHHLQVMWDDVVGEPEGLHSMDSCWNCSRKTYDVSRTCCYGLLVILFGPLIALINGCNFACLSFGQVWCVGPCYRLFKINMATVRRFWETCLMATWSPLIMVMGLIFSNIKIRNQRLNDGEDKEPEDHFAV
;
A
#
# COMPACT_ATOMS: atom_id res chain seq x y z
N MET A 1 -22.01 -17.23 34.09
CA MET A 1 -21.05 -16.44 33.28
C MET A 1 -19.99 -17.39 32.73
N SER A 2 -20.30 -18.08 31.64
CA SER A 2 -19.32 -18.79 30.81
C SER A 2 -20.04 -19.08 29.50
N GLU A 3 -19.90 -18.15 28.55
CA GLU A 3 -20.30 -18.38 27.18
C GLU A 3 -19.31 -19.38 26.58
N GLY A 4 -19.80 -20.57 26.27
CA GLY A 4 -19.02 -21.62 25.61
C GLY A 4 -18.64 -21.21 24.18
N PRO A 5 -17.64 -21.88 23.58
CA PRO A 5 -17.18 -21.55 22.24
C PRO A 5 -18.32 -21.74 21.22
N ILE A 6 -18.49 -20.72 20.37
CA ILE A 6 -19.41 -20.71 19.25
C ILE A 6 -18.88 -21.71 18.23
N ASN A 7 -19.64 -22.78 18.00
CA ASN A 7 -19.32 -23.82 17.03
C ASN A 7 -19.92 -23.46 15.68
N ASP A 8 -19.09 -23.21 14.68
CA ASP A 8 -19.46 -23.14 13.27
C ASP A 8 -19.55 -24.56 12.66
N ALA A 9 -20.67 -24.81 11.95
CA ALA A 9 -21.22 -26.11 11.60
C ALA A 9 -20.43 -26.95 10.56
N ASN A 10 -19.13 -26.72 10.38
CA ASN A 10 -18.36 -27.34 9.28
C ASN A 10 -16.97 -27.88 9.69
N GLY A 11 -16.75 -28.34 10.92
CA GLY A 11 -15.66 -29.28 11.25
C GLY A 11 -14.23 -28.93 10.77
N ARG A 12 -13.89 -27.66 10.49
CA ARG A 12 -12.64 -27.22 9.85
C ARG A 12 -11.39 -27.32 10.73
N THR A 13 -11.43 -28.05 11.84
CA THR A 13 -10.31 -28.13 12.81
C THR A 13 -9.40 -29.35 12.60
N ALA A 14 -9.79 -30.33 11.78
CA ALA A 14 -9.00 -31.54 11.55
C ALA A 14 -7.79 -31.31 10.62
N SER A 15 -7.93 -30.47 9.58
CA SER A 15 -6.89 -30.27 8.56
C SER A 15 -5.67 -29.50 9.08
N ALA A 16 -5.88 -28.43 9.87
CA ALA A 16 -4.80 -27.63 10.45
C ALA A 16 -3.97 -28.41 11.50
N LYS A 17 -4.61 -29.32 12.25
CA LYS A 17 -3.94 -30.21 13.21
C LYS A 17 -3.09 -31.29 12.54
N THR A 18 -3.52 -31.84 11.41
CA THR A 18 -2.75 -32.86 10.70
C THR A 18 -1.52 -32.26 10.01
N TYR A 19 -1.65 -31.08 9.39
CA TYR A 19 -0.53 -30.39 8.74
C TYR A 19 0.56 -29.95 9.74
N SER A 20 0.15 -29.48 10.93
CA SER A 20 1.08 -29.12 12.00
C SER A 20 1.77 -30.33 12.65
N SER A 21 1.13 -31.50 12.65
CA SER A 21 1.67 -32.72 13.25
C SER A 21 2.73 -33.40 12.38
N VAL A 22 2.58 -33.38 11.04
CA VAL A 22 3.59 -33.90 10.11
C VAL A 22 4.86 -33.01 10.11
N ARG A 23 4.70 -31.69 10.26
CA ARG A 23 5.82 -30.74 10.42
C ARG A 23 6.65 -31.03 11.69
N LYS A 24 6.03 -31.58 12.75
CA LYS A 24 6.66 -31.81 14.06
C LYS A 24 7.57 -33.04 14.11
N VAL A 25 7.41 -34.00 13.19
CA VAL A 25 8.20 -35.24 13.16
C VAL A 25 9.59 -35.04 12.50
N MET A 26 9.79 -33.96 11.74
CA MET A 26 11.08 -33.57 11.15
C MET A 26 11.83 -32.52 12.01
N GLY A 27 11.75 -32.68 13.34
CA GLY A 27 12.30 -31.74 14.31
C GLY A 27 13.73 -32.08 14.75
N SER A 28 14.70 -31.34 14.22
CA SER A 28 15.86 -30.90 15.03
C SER A 28 16.35 -29.49 14.65
N ASP A 29 15.96 -28.94 13.50
CA ASP A 29 16.36 -27.58 13.04
C ASP A 29 15.24 -26.52 13.16
N ALA A 30 14.16 -26.84 13.88
CA ALA A 30 12.86 -26.17 13.76
C ALA A 30 12.77 -24.74 14.35
N GLU A 31 13.79 -24.24 15.05
CA GLU A 31 13.77 -22.86 15.56
C GLU A 31 14.18 -21.84 14.49
N TYR A 32 15.00 -22.23 13.50
CA TYR A 32 15.44 -21.34 12.42
C TYR A 32 14.44 -21.22 11.26
N ASN A 33 13.43 -22.10 11.22
CA ASN A 33 12.54 -22.29 10.05
C ASN A 33 11.15 -21.61 10.20
N ASN A 34 10.98 -20.74 11.20
CA ASN A 34 9.70 -20.03 11.47
C ASN A 34 9.78 -18.51 11.22
N MET A 35 10.83 -18.02 10.56
CA MET A 35 10.77 -16.66 10.03
C MET A 35 9.81 -16.67 8.85
N ASP A 36 8.74 -15.87 8.95
CA ASP A 36 7.87 -15.59 7.82
C ASP A 36 8.74 -15.16 6.62
N ARG A 37 8.71 -15.99 5.57
CA ARG A 37 9.56 -15.77 4.38
C ARG A 37 8.95 -14.73 3.44
N ASP A 38 7.70 -14.33 3.67
CA ASP A 38 7.00 -13.28 2.92
C ASP A 38 6.25 -12.32 3.88
N PRO A 39 6.98 -11.58 4.74
CA PRO A 39 6.36 -10.70 5.74
C PRO A 39 5.56 -9.54 5.13
N ASN A 40 5.76 -9.24 3.84
CA ASN A 40 5.04 -8.20 3.11
C ASN A 40 3.90 -8.77 2.25
N ASN A 41 3.64 -10.07 2.30
CA ASN A 41 2.61 -10.76 1.53
C ASN A 41 2.64 -10.42 0.02
N LEU A 42 3.83 -10.38 -0.57
CA LEU A 42 4.03 -10.07 -1.98
C LEU A 42 3.47 -11.18 -2.88
N ASN A 43 3.39 -12.40 -2.38
CA ASN A 43 3.07 -13.60 -3.14
C ASN A 43 1.72 -14.22 -2.79
N HIS A 44 0.74 -13.41 -2.37
CA HIS A 44 -0.61 -13.90 -2.06
C HIS A 44 -1.24 -14.71 -3.21
N HIS A 45 -0.99 -14.29 -4.46
CA HIS A 45 -1.51 -14.95 -5.66
C HIS A 45 -0.93 -16.36 -5.91
N LEU A 46 0.20 -16.70 -5.29
CA LEU A 46 0.83 -18.03 -5.42
C LEU A 46 0.32 -19.03 -4.38
N GLN A 47 -0.53 -18.60 -3.44
CA GLN A 47 -1.11 -19.44 -2.39
C GLN A 47 -2.28 -20.30 -2.92
N VAL A 48 -2.03 -21.04 -3.99
CA VAL A 48 -3.02 -21.95 -4.59
C VAL A 48 -3.03 -23.27 -3.83
N MET A 49 -4.20 -23.68 -3.34
CA MET A 49 -4.41 -24.95 -2.65
C MET A 49 -4.94 -26.02 -3.61
N TRP A 50 -4.81 -27.30 -3.23
CA TRP A 50 -5.37 -28.42 -4.00
C TRP A 50 -6.87 -28.24 -4.31
N ASP A 51 -7.62 -27.75 -3.32
CA ASP A 51 -9.05 -27.44 -3.46
C ASP A 51 -9.32 -26.36 -4.53
N ASP A 52 -8.44 -25.37 -4.68
CA ASP A 52 -8.58 -24.30 -5.68
C ASP A 52 -8.30 -24.79 -7.11
N VAL A 53 -7.51 -25.87 -7.26
CA VAL A 53 -7.14 -26.44 -8.56
C VAL A 53 -8.19 -27.41 -9.09
N VAL A 54 -8.69 -28.29 -8.21
CA VAL A 54 -9.61 -29.36 -8.62
C VAL A 54 -11.08 -28.97 -8.41
N GLY A 55 -11.39 -28.22 -7.36
CA GLY A 55 -12.68 -27.54 -7.18
C GLY A 55 -13.92 -28.42 -7.36
N GLU A 56 -14.01 -29.56 -6.66
CA GLU A 56 -15.22 -30.41 -6.73
C GLU A 56 -16.45 -29.67 -6.17
N PRO A 57 -17.58 -29.61 -6.91
CA PRO A 57 -18.80 -28.98 -6.44
C PRO A 57 -19.49 -29.85 -5.37
N GLU A 58 -20.18 -29.23 -4.39
CA GLU A 58 -20.78 -29.91 -3.23
C GLU A 58 -21.80 -31.02 -3.57
N GLY A 59 -22.26 -31.11 -4.83
CA GLY A 59 -23.17 -32.15 -5.30
C GLY A 59 -22.52 -33.40 -5.90
N LEU A 60 -21.21 -33.38 -6.20
CA LEU A 60 -20.48 -34.47 -6.86
C LEU A 60 -19.10 -34.63 -6.22
N HIS A 61 -19.03 -35.47 -5.19
CA HIS A 61 -17.79 -35.75 -4.46
C HIS A 61 -17.16 -37.07 -4.90
N SER A 62 -15.85 -37.03 -5.20
CA SER A 62 -15.04 -38.22 -5.34
C SER A 62 -14.93 -38.97 -4.01
N MET A 63 -14.69 -40.28 -4.07
CA MET A 63 -14.50 -41.11 -2.87
C MET A 63 -13.39 -40.55 -1.97
N ASP A 64 -13.66 -40.40 -0.66
CA ASP A 64 -12.76 -39.74 0.32
C ASP A 64 -11.32 -40.26 0.31
N SER A 65 -11.15 -41.57 0.09
CA SER A 65 -9.83 -42.21 0.02
C SER A 65 -9.03 -41.76 -1.22
N CYS A 66 -9.69 -41.65 -2.37
CA CYS A 66 -9.08 -41.17 -3.61
C CYS A 66 -8.70 -39.69 -3.48
N TRP A 67 -9.63 -38.88 -2.95
CA TRP A 67 -9.44 -37.45 -2.71
C TRP A 67 -8.26 -37.14 -1.77
N ASN A 68 -8.15 -37.87 -0.67
CA ASN A 68 -7.04 -37.67 0.28
C ASN A 68 -5.71 -38.18 -0.28
N CYS A 69 -5.71 -39.24 -1.08
CA CYS A 69 -4.52 -39.75 -1.74
C CYS A 69 -3.98 -38.75 -2.77
N SER A 70 -4.84 -38.24 -3.66
CA SER A 70 -4.46 -37.26 -4.67
C SER A 70 -3.97 -35.96 -4.04
N ARG A 71 -4.62 -35.47 -2.98
CA ARG A 71 -4.19 -34.28 -2.23
C ARG A 71 -2.77 -34.43 -1.67
N LYS A 72 -2.49 -35.56 -1.01
CA LYS A 72 -1.15 -35.82 -0.44
C LYS A 72 -0.08 -35.92 -1.51
N THR A 73 -0.36 -36.63 -2.61
CA THR A 73 0.60 -36.75 -3.72
C THR A 73 0.87 -35.40 -4.37
N TYR A 74 -0.15 -34.54 -4.52
CA TYR A 74 0.02 -33.17 -5.01
C TYR A 74 0.92 -32.34 -4.10
N ASP A 75 0.66 -32.34 -2.78
CA ASP A 75 1.45 -31.56 -1.82
C ASP A 75 2.93 -31.99 -1.82
N VAL A 76 3.19 -33.30 -1.81
CA VAL A 76 4.56 -33.84 -1.85
C VAL A 76 5.25 -33.50 -3.16
N SER A 77 4.58 -33.68 -4.30
CA SER A 77 5.13 -33.35 -5.62
C SER A 77 5.47 -31.87 -5.73
N ARG A 78 4.55 -30.98 -5.32
CA ARG A 78 4.78 -29.53 -5.32
C ARG A 78 5.97 -29.14 -4.46
N THR A 79 6.04 -29.64 -3.23
CA THR A 79 7.13 -29.31 -2.31
C THR A 79 8.47 -29.85 -2.80
N CYS A 80 8.50 -31.06 -3.37
CA CYS A 80 9.73 -31.65 -3.91
C CYS A 80 10.24 -30.86 -5.12
N CYS A 81 9.40 -30.63 -6.13
CA CYS A 81 9.79 -29.90 -7.33
C CYS A 81 10.20 -28.46 -7.01
N TYR A 82 9.43 -27.77 -6.18
CA TYR A 82 9.77 -26.43 -5.72
C TYR A 82 11.09 -26.42 -4.94
N GLY A 83 11.27 -27.35 -4.00
CA GLY A 83 12.50 -27.47 -3.21
C GLY A 83 13.73 -27.66 -4.08
N LEU A 84 13.67 -28.55 -5.08
CA LEU A 84 14.77 -28.79 -6.02
C LEU A 84 15.11 -27.54 -6.83
N LEU A 85 14.09 -26.84 -7.34
CA LEU A 85 14.29 -25.60 -8.10
C LEU A 85 14.90 -24.50 -7.23
N VAL A 86 14.44 -24.34 -5.98
CA VAL A 86 14.98 -23.34 -5.06
C VAL A 86 16.42 -23.65 -4.66
N ILE A 87 16.77 -24.91 -4.43
CA ILE A 87 18.15 -25.28 -4.10
C ILE A 87 19.09 -25.00 -5.26
N LEU A 88 18.65 -25.28 -6.50
CA LEU A 88 19.47 -25.10 -7.69
C LEU A 88 19.59 -23.63 -8.12
N PHE A 89 18.46 -22.94 -8.24
CA PHE A 89 18.39 -21.59 -8.79
C PHE A 89 18.36 -20.49 -7.74
N GLY A 90 17.99 -20.79 -6.49
CA GLY A 90 17.90 -19.81 -5.41
C GLY A 90 19.23 -19.07 -5.17
N PRO A 91 20.36 -19.77 -4.94
CA PRO A 91 21.66 -19.12 -4.76
C PRO A 91 22.11 -18.30 -5.98
N LEU A 92 21.84 -18.79 -7.19
CA LEU A 92 22.21 -18.12 -8.44
C LEU A 92 21.43 -16.81 -8.61
N ILE A 93 20.11 -16.85 -8.41
CA ILE A 93 19.24 -15.68 -8.48
C ILE A 93 19.57 -14.68 -7.36
N ALA A 94 19.88 -15.16 -6.16
CA ALA A 94 20.31 -14.32 -5.04
C ALA A 94 21.62 -13.59 -5.36
N LEU A 95 22.60 -14.27 -5.97
CA LEU A 95 23.86 -13.67 -6.38
C LEU A 95 23.65 -12.59 -7.47
N ILE A 96 22.85 -12.89 -8.50
CA ILE A 96 22.53 -11.93 -9.56
C ILE A 96 21.86 -10.69 -8.98
N ASN A 97 20.86 -10.86 -8.12
CA ASN A 97 20.21 -9.72 -7.47
C ASN A 97 21.17 -8.95 -6.58
N GLY A 98 22.00 -9.63 -5.79
CA GLY A 98 23.03 -9.00 -4.97
C GLY A 98 23.99 -8.13 -5.78
N CYS A 99 24.49 -8.64 -6.91
CA CYS A 99 25.32 -7.87 -7.83
C CYS A 99 24.57 -6.66 -8.42
N ASN A 100 23.31 -6.82 -8.84
CA ASN A 100 22.50 -5.71 -9.33
C ASN A 100 22.32 -4.62 -8.27
N PHE A 101 21.95 -5.00 -7.04
CA PHE A 101 21.79 -4.03 -5.94
C PHE A 101 23.12 -3.36 -5.58
N ALA A 102 24.24 -4.07 -5.65
CA ALA A 102 25.57 -3.48 -5.45
C ALA A 102 25.90 -2.43 -6.52
N CYS A 103 25.69 -2.74 -7.80
CA CYS A 103 25.89 -1.82 -8.91
C CYS A 103 24.95 -0.60 -8.83
N LEU A 104 23.68 -0.81 -8.49
CA LEU A 104 22.69 0.25 -8.29
C LEU A 104 23.10 1.18 -7.15
N SER A 105 23.50 0.62 -6.01
CA SER A 105 23.96 1.40 -4.85
C SER A 105 25.22 2.21 -5.20
N PHE A 106 26.16 1.60 -5.92
CA PHE A 106 27.33 2.30 -6.42
C PHE A 106 26.94 3.46 -7.35
N GLY A 107 26.09 3.23 -8.35
CA GLY A 107 25.60 4.28 -9.24
C GLY A 107 24.89 5.41 -8.49
N GLN A 108 24.10 5.08 -7.47
CA GLN A 108 23.41 6.08 -6.65
C GLN A 108 24.38 6.99 -5.88
N VAL A 109 25.38 6.40 -5.22
CA VAL A 109 26.35 7.15 -4.42
C VAL A 109 27.29 7.98 -5.32
N TRP A 110 27.82 7.35 -6.37
CA TRP A 110 28.94 7.91 -7.13
C TRP A 110 28.50 8.72 -8.36
N CYS A 111 27.35 8.40 -8.97
CA CYS A 111 26.85 9.12 -10.14
C CYS A 111 25.67 10.03 -9.75
N VAL A 112 24.64 9.49 -9.12
CA VAL A 112 23.41 10.25 -8.85
C VAL A 112 23.65 11.37 -7.84
N GLY A 113 24.42 11.15 -6.77
CA GLY A 113 24.76 12.20 -5.81
C GLY A 113 25.38 13.46 -6.46
N PRO A 114 26.49 13.31 -7.21
CA PRO A 114 27.09 14.43 -7.95
C PRO A 114 26.17 15.02 -9.01
N CYS A 115 25.47 14.19 -9.80
CA CYS A 115 24.53 14.66 -10.82
C CYS A 115 23.40 15.47 -10.19
N TYR A 116 22.84 15.03 -9.07
CA TYR A 116 21.80 15.76 -8.34
C TYR A 116 22.32 17.09 -7.81
N ARG A 117 23.56 17.11 -7.30
CA ARG A 117 24.19 18.37 -6.85
C ARG A 117 24.39 19.35 -8.00
N LEU A 118 24.82 18.86 -9.16
CA LEU A 118 25.00 19.67 -10.37
C LEU A 118 23.65 20.18 -10.92
N PHE A 119 22.65 19.31 -10.94
CA PHE A 119 21.29 19.65 -11.32
C PHE A 119 20.71 20.74 -10.41
N LYS A 120 20.93 20.65 -9.10
CA LYS A 120 20.48 21.67 -8.15
C LYS A 120 21.09 23.06 -8.42
N ILE A 121 22.36 23.11 -8.83
CA ILE A 121 23.03 24.36 -9.21
C ILE A 121 22.39 24.93 -10.48
N ASN A 122 22.19 24.09 -11.50
CA ASN A 122 21.53 24.51 -12.74
C ASN A 122 20.10 25.01 -12.50
N MET A 123 19.34 24.28 -11.68
CA MET A 123 17.98 24.65 -11.32
C MET A 123 17.93 25.98 -10.55
N ALA A 124 18.94 26.30 -9.74
CA ALA A 124 19.03 27.59 -9.08
C ALA A 124 19.17 28.73 -10.10
N THR A 125 19.97 28.55 -11.15
CA THR A 125 20.10 29.53 -12.25
C THR A 125 18.79 29.65 -13.04
N VAL A 126 18.17 28.52 -13.40
CA VAL A 126 16.88 28.50 -14.09
C VAL A 126 15.80 29.20 -13.25
N ARG A 127 15.79 28.96 -11.95
CA ARG A 127 14.88 29.63 -11.01
C ARG A 127 15.08 31.15 -11.02
N ARG A 128 16.33 31.64 -10.99
CA ARG A 128 16.59 33.10 -11.07
C ARG A 128 16.11 33.70 -12.38
N PHE A 129 16.33 32.99 -13.50
CA PHE A 129 15.84 33.41 -14.80
C PHE A 129 14.30 33.46 -14.81
N TRP A 130 13.66 32.40 -14.32
CA TRP A 130 12.21 32.29 -14.22
C TRP A 130 11.59 33.36 -13.31
N GLU A 131 12.17 33.60 -12.12
CA GLU A 131 11.78 34.68 -11.21
C GLU A 131 11.83 36.04 -11.92
N THR A 132 12.87 36.30 -12.71
CA THR A 132 13.01 37.54 -13.47
C THR A 132 11.95 37.66 -14.57
N CYS A 133 11.70 36.60 -15.34
CA CYS A 133 10.65 36.58 -16.35
C CYS A 133 9.26 36.79 -15.74
N LEU A 134 9.00 36.15 -14.60
CA LEU A 134 7.75 36.32 -13.87
C LEU A 134 7.61 37.75 -13.36
N MET A 135 8.63 38.33 -12.74
CA MET A 135 8.58 39.73 -12.31
C MET A 135 8.36 40.68 -13.48
N ALA A 136 9.02 40.47 -14.63
CA ALA A 136 8.83 41.32 -15.80
C ALA A 136 7.40 41.26 -16.38
N THR A 137 6.75 40.08 -16.31
CA THR A 137 5.44 39.86 -16.94
C THR A 137 4.28 40.04 -15.97
N TRP A 138 4.38 39.45 -14.79
CA TRP A 138 3.31 39.42 -13.80
C TRP A 138 3.26 40.66 -12.93
N SER A 139 4.40 41.33 -12.67
CA SER A 139 4.40 42.60 -11.92
C SER A 139 3.52 43.67 -12.58
N PRO A 140 3.66 43.98 -13.89
CA PRO A 140 2.78 44.96 -14.53
C PRO A 140 1.32 44.49 -14.58
N LEU A 141 1.06 43.20 -14.80
CA LEU A 141 -0.30 42.65 -14.82
C LEU A 141 -1.02 42.83 -13.47
N ILE A 142 -0.36 42.47 -12.36
CA ILE A 142 -0.92 42.62 -11.02
C ILE A 142 -1.10 44.09 -10.68
N MET A 143 -0.17 44.96 -11.10
CA MET A 143 -0.29 46.40 -10.91
C MET A 143 -1.52 46.98 -11.63
N VAL A 144 -1.75 46.60 -12.89
CA VAL A 144 -2.92 47.03 -13.67
C VAL A 144 -4.21 46.50 -13.03
N MET A 145 -4.25 45.24 -12.63
CA MET A 145 -5.40 44.67 -11.93
C MET A 145 -5.69 45.42 -10.62
N GLY A 146 -4.67 45.72 -9.82
CA GLY A 146 -4.80 46.54 -8.61
C GLY A 146 -5.34 47.95 -8.89
N LEU A 147 -4.96 48.55 -10.02
CA LEU A 147 -5.44 49.88 -10.44
C LEU A 147 -6.91 49.86 -10.87
N ILE A 148 -7.36 48.77 -11.51
CA ILE A 148 -8.79 48.54 -11.81
C ILE A 148 -9.59 48.43 -10.51
N PHE A 149 -9.13 47.63 -9.54
CA PHE A 149 -9.83 47.48 -8.25
C PHE A 149 -9.81 48.76 -7.41
N SER A 150 -8.72 49.55 -7.45
CA SER A 150 -8.60 50.83 -6.74
C SER A 150 -9.60 51.89 -7.25
N ASN A 151 -9.98 51.84 -8.52
CA ASN A 151 -11.00 52.73 -9.08
C ASN A 151 -12.42 52.43 -8.58
N ILE A 152 -12.65 51.27 -7.94
CA ILE A 152 -13.95 50.91 -7.36
C ILE A 152 -14.05 51.55 -5.97
N LYS A 153 -14.49 52.82 -5.93
CA LYS A 153 -14.84 53.51 -4.68
C LYS A 153 -16.20 53.02 -4.17
N ILE A 154 -16.18 52.11 -3.20
CA ILE A 154 -17.38 51.72 -2.45
C ILE A 154 -17.73 52.87 -1.49
N ARG A 155 -18.80 53.62 -1.80
CA ARG A 155 -19.39 54.56 -0.84
C ARG A 155 -20.29 53.75 0.09
N ASN A 156 -19.80 53.47 1.29
CA ASN A 156 -20.63 52.90 2.34
C ASN A 156 -21.62 53.98 2.79
N GLN A 157 -22.82 53.97 2.20
CA GLN A 157 -23.93 54.73 2.75
C GLN A 157 -24.36 54.01 4.03
N ARG A 158 -23.94 54.55 5.19
CA ARG A 158 -24.60 54.22 6.45
C ARG A 158 -26.08 54.50 6.22
N LEU A 159 -26.91 53.45 6.23
CA LEU A 159 -28.34 53.65 6.35
C LEU A 159 -28.55 54.47 7.62
N ASN A 160 -29.36 55.51 7.52
CA ASN A 160 -29.87 56.20 8.70
C ASN A 160 -30.68 55.14 9.44
N ASP A 161 -30.14 54.62 10.54
CA ASP A 161 -30.92 53.85 11.50
C ASP A 161 -32.03 54.83 11.92
N GLY A 162 -33.22 54.62 11.34
CA GLY A 162 -34.34 55.52 11.53
C GLY A 162 -34.61 55.62 13.02
N GLU A 163 -34.83 56.86 13.48
CA GLU A 163 -35.25 57.18 14.84
C GLU A 163 -36.14 56.05 15.38
N ASP A 164 -35.57 55.30 16.30
CA ASP A 164 -36.24 54.45 17.25
C ASP A 164 -37.32 55.31 17.91
N LYS A 165 -38.50 55.31 17.29
CA LYS A 165 -39.72 55.83 17.89
C LYS A 165 -39.86 55.13 19.23
N GLU A 166 -39.72 55.90 20.31
CA GLU A 166 -40.11 55.44 21.63
C GLU A 166 -41.52 54.85 21.55
N PRO A 167 -41.78 53.68 22.15
CA PRO A 167 -43.09 53.06 22.08
C PRO A 167 -44.10 53.94 22.82
N GLU A 168 -44.95 54.66 22.09
CA GLU A 168 -46.15 55.28 22.65
C GLU A 168 -47.05 54.21 23.29
N ASP A 169 -47.27 54.36 24.59
CA ASP A 169 -48.08 53.53 25.47
C ASP A 169 -49.56 53.53 25.03
N HIS A 170 -49.91 52.57 24.18
CA HIS A 170 -51.26 52.45 23.61
C HIS A 170 -52.28 51.71 24.49
N PHE A 171 -52.01 51.47 25.79
CA PHE A 171 -52.96 50.81 26.70
C PHE A 171 -52.98 51.46 28.08
N ALA A 172 -53.66 52.61 28.16
CA ALA A 172 -54.21 53.15 29.40
C ALA A 172 -55.75 53.23 29.25
N VAL A 173 -56.44 52.12 29.53
CA VAL A 173 -57.82 52.05 30.03
C VAL A 173 -57.93 50.81 30.92
#